data_AF-A0A1H8IQY0-F1
#
_entry.id   AF-A0A1H8IQY0-F1
#
_cell.length_a   1.000
_cell.length_b   1.000
_cell.length_c   1.000
_cell.angle_alpha   90.00
_cell.angle_beta   90.00
_cell.angle_gamma   90.00
#
_symmetry.space_group_name_H-M   'P 1'
#
loop_
_entity.id
_entity.type
_entity.pdbx_description
1 polymer ?
#
loop_
_entity_poly.entity_id
_entity_poly.type
_entity_poly.pdbx_seq_one_letter_code
_entity_poly.pdbx_strand_id
1 'polypeptide(L)'
;MKKNVAGQSIGAQMVSASDGSAFTGSVTVYITGDNGAQTIGSVGSGACTHEGNGYHSYAPSQAETNYNHIAFTFIGAGAVPATVQVYTGFPQSGDNYTRLGAPVGASIAADLGTITDKFPVNSELHAIDAEGRVRIDDASATLVQQFMDEDSVIKTKIDSIDTRTVNALVNGRVPADTEAIDGNASAATNLKEHALRAVPVTFAAGGTTTTAVLATVGGGAPNGASNVIYKNAALVFSAPAALKDQRALIQSYDAATNTATITEVAAAVDETAVAVLV
;
A
#
# COMPACT_ATOMS: atom_id res chain seq x y z
N MET A 1 46.38 17.57 -31.94
CA MET A 1 46.89 16.77 -30.80
C MET A 1 45.82 16.76 -29.71
N LYS A 2 45.64 15.67 -28.96
CA LYS A 2 44.71 15.59 -27.82
C LYS A 2 45.29 16.40 -26.66
N LYS A 3 44.48 17.28 -26.07
CA LYS A 3 44.88 18.12 -24.95
C LYS A 3 45.01 17.28 -23.68
N ASN A 4 46.05 17.55 -22.88
CA ASN A 4 46.28 16.91 -21.57
C ASN A 4 46.43 15.37 -21.64
N VAL A 5 47.10 14.85 -22.67
CA VAL A 5 47.34 13.41 -22.89
C VAL A 5 48.80 13.16 -23.24
N ALA A 6 49.52 12.42 -22.39
CA ALA A 6 50.89 11.97 -22.67
C ALA A 6 50.94 10.84 -23.72
N GLY A 7 52.14 10.57 -24.25
CA GLY A 7 52.38 9.40 -25.13
C GLY A 7 51.90 9.58 -26.57
N GLN A 8 51.51 10.79 -26.95
CA GLN A 8 51.32 11.17 -28.34
C GLN A 8 52.69 11.37 -29.00
N SER A 9 52.75 11.34 -30.34
CA SER A 9 53.99 11.59 -31.08
C SER A 9 53.81 12.78 -32.04
N ILE A 10 54.85 13.57 -32.18
CA ILE A 10 54.98 14.66 -33.16
C ILE A 10 56.37 14.56 -33.78
N GLY A 11 56.52 14.84 -35.07
CA GLY A 11 57.83 14.77 -35.69
C GLY A 11 57.96 15.73 -36.86
N ALA A 12 59.21 16.01 -37.20
CA ALA A 12 59.58 16.84 -38.33
C ALA A 12 60.69 16.15 -39.13
N GLN A 13 60.63 16.30 -40.45
CA GLN A 13 61.74 15.93 -41.31
C GLN A 13 62.74 17.09 -41.36
N MET A 14 63.99 16.78 -41.05
CA MET A 14 65.10 17.71 -40.97
C MET A 14 66.10 17.40 -42.09
N VAL A 15 66.68 18.45 -42.67
CA VAL A 15 67.71 18.35 -43.70
C VAL A 15 68.99 19.05 -43.26
N SER A 16 70.12 18.51 -43.71
CA SER A 16 71.44 19.10 -43.56
C SER A 16 71.46 20.49 -44.19
N ALA A 17 71.94 21.49 -43.45
CA ALA A 17 72.09 22.86 -43.93
C ALA A 17 73.20 22.99 -45.01
N SER A 18 74.07 22.00 -45.13
CA SER A 18 75.19 22.01 -46.08
C SER A 18 74.79 21.59 -47.49
N ASP A 19 73.86 20.63 -47.62
CA ASP A 19 73.59 19.97 -48.90
C ASP A 19 72.13 19.52 -49.08
N GLY A 20 71.25 19.75 -48.11
CA GLY A 20 69.85 19.34 -48.17
C GLY A 20 69.62 17.83 -48.05
N SER A 21 70.66 17.04 -47.73
CA SER A 21 70.52 15.61 -47.46
C SER A 21 69.75 15.36 -46.15
N ALA A 22 69.26 14.14 -45.95
CA ALA A 22 68.57 13.75 -44.72
C ALA A 22 69.46 13.93 -43.48
N PHE A 23 69.02 14.73 -42.50
CA PHE A 23 69.80 14.95 -41.28
C PHE A 23 69.66 13.79 -40.29
N THR A 24 70.75 13.08 -40.00
CA THR A 24 70.76 11.90 -39.10
C THR A 24 71.43 12.14 -37.74
N GLY A 25 71.80 13.40 -37.44
CA GLY A 25 72.40 13.77 -36.16
C GLY A 25 71.36 13.91 -35.03
N SER A 26 71.82 14.23 -33.83
CA SER A 26 70.94 14.47 -32.68
C SER A 26 70.07 15.72 -32.88
N VAL A 27 68.79 15.61 -32.53
CA VAL A 27 67.83 16.72 -32.58
C VAL A 27 67.19 16.92 -31.21
N THR A 28 67.06 18.18 -30.81
CA THR A 28 66.38 18.61 -29.59
C THR A 28 65.12 19.40 -29.96
N VAL A 29 64.00 19.09 -29.30
CA VAL A 29 62.75 19.86 -29.38
C VAL A 29 62.70 20.93 -28.32
N TYR A 30 62.40 22.14 -28.77
CA TYR A 30 61.98 23.26 -27.95
C TYR A 30 60.48 23.50 -28.11
N ILE A 31 59.80 23.79 -27.02
CA ILE A 31 58.34 23.92 -26.95
C ILE A 31 57.99 25.36 -26.59
N THR A 32 57.06 25.92 -27.34
CA THR A 32 56.41 27.20 -27.03
C THR A 32 54.92 26.96 -26.85
N GLY A 33 54.46 27.01 -25.60
CA GLY A 33 53.04 26.89 -25.25
C GLY A 33 52.35 28.25 -25.24
N ASP A 34 51.18 28.35 -25.89
CA ASP A 34 50.32 29.53 -25.92
C ASP A 34 51.07 30.84 -26.24
N ASN A 35 52.01 30.79 -27.18
CA ASN A 35 52.90 31.88 -27.58
C ASN A 35 53.71 32.48 -26.41
N GLY A 36 53.94 31.71 -25.35
CA GLY A 36 54.75 32.08 -24.20
C GLY A 36 56.26 31.95 -24.45
N ALA A 37 57.02 31.79 -23.37
CA ALA A 37 58.46 31.56 -23.46
C ALA A 37 58.76 30.17 -24.06
N GLN A 38 59.80 30.11 -24.89
CA GLN A 38 60.30 28.85 -25.41
C GLN A 38 61.12 28.12 -24.34
N THR A 39 60.83 26.85 -24.11
CA THR A 39 61.54 26.00 -23.15
C THR A 39 62.00 24.71 -23.83
N ILE A 40 63.02 24.06 -23.29
CA ILE A 40 63.40 22.70 -23.75
C ILE A 40 62.27 21.74 -23.41
N GLY A 41 61.99 20.77 -24.29
CA GLY A 41 61.06 19.68 -24.00
C GLY A 41 61.43 18.94 -22.70
N SER A 42 60.45 18.67 -21.86
CA SER A 42 60.57 18.02 -20.56
C SER A 42 60.87 16.53 -20.66
N VAL A 43 60.30 15.83 -21.66
CA VAL A 43 60.60 14.40 -21.88
C VAL A 43 61.99 14.25 -22.47
N GLY A 44 62.87 13.50 -21.80
CA GLY A 44 64.24 13.25 -22.27
C GLY A 44 65.05 14.52 -22.55
N SER A 45 64.73 15.63 -21.89
CA SER A 45 65.32 16.96 -22.17
C SER A 45 65.19 17.37 -23.66
N GLY A 46 64.06 17.03 -24.29
CA GLY A 46 63.74 17.37 -25.67
C GLY A 46 64.38 16.44 -26.70
N ALA A 47 65.08 15.38 -26.28
CA ALA A 47 65.74 14.47 -27.20
C ALA A 47 64.73 13.81 -28.17
N CYS A 48 65.00 13.91 -29.46
CA CYS A 48 64.23 13.24 -30.49
C CYS A 48 64.74 11.82 -30.75
N THR A 49 63.85 10.99 -31.29
CA THR A 49 64.19 9.69 -31.87
C THR A 49 64.28 9.82 -33.38
N HIS A 50 65.40 9.42 -33.99
CA HIS A 50 65.53 9.40 -35.45
C HIS A 50 64.90 8.13 -36.03
N GLU A 51 63.89 8.29 -36.87
CA GLU A 51 63.14 7.17 -37.47
C GLU A 51 63.61 6.82 -38.89
N GLY A 52 64.62 7.53 -39.41
CA GLY A 52 65.12 7.36 -40.78
C GLY A 52 64.75 8.52 -41.71
N ASN A 53 65.51 8.66 -42.81
CA ASN A 53 65.29 9.68 -43.86
C ASN A 53 65.18 11.12 -43.34
N GLY A 54 65.84 11.42 -42.22
CA GLY A 54 65.82 12.73 -41.59
C GLY A 54 64.57 13.01 -40.78
N TYR A 55 63.67 12.05 -40.59
CA TYR A 55 62.51 12.20 -39.72
C TYR A 55 62.90 11.99 -38.25
N HIS A 56 62.57 12.98 -37.42
CA HIS A 56 62.82 12.98 -35.99
C HIS A 56 61.48 13.09 -35.25
N SER A 57 61.21 12.14 -34.36
CA SER A 57 59.99 12.07 -33.55
C SER A 57 60.26 12.51 -32.11
N TYR A 58 59.26 13.11 -31.48
CA TYR A 58 59.25 13.53 -30.09
C TYR A 58 57.91 13.15 -29.45
N ALA A 59 57.96 12.57 -28.26
CA ALA A 59 56.78 12.17 -27.50
C ALA A 59 56.54 13.16 -26.34
N PRO A 60 55.69 14.19 -26.51
CA PRO A 60 55.46 15.19 -25.46
C PRO A 60 54.81 14.61 -24.21
N SER A 61 55.10 15.25 -23.07
CA SER A 61 54.49 14.96 -21.77
C SER A 61 53.04 15.45 -21.72
N GLN A 62 52.29 14.96 -20.74
CA GLN A 62 50.94 15.44 -20.48
C GLN A 62 50.91 16.97 -20.30
N ALA A 63 51.87 17.53 -19.56
CA ALA A 63 51.94 18.97 -19.30
C ALA A 63 52.15 19.78 -20.58
N GLU A 64 53.00 19.31 -21.48
CA GLU A 64 53.27 19.96 -22.77
C GLU A 64 52.06 19.90 -23.70
N THR A 65 51.32 18.79 -23.69
CA THR A 65 50.06 18.69 -24.46
C THR A 65 48.90 19.48 -23.84
N ASN A 66 49.09 20.19 -22.72
CA ASN A 66 48.02 20.90 -22.02
C ASN A 66 47.86 22.38 -22.41
N TYR A 67 48.70 22.92 -23.31
CA TYR A 67 48.49 24.25 -23.90
C TYR A 67 47.37 24.22 -24.95
N ASN A 68 46.77 25.36 -25.30
CA ASN A 68 45.79 25.45 -26.40
C ASN A 68 46.48 25.45 -27.77
N HIS A 69 47.61 26.14 -27.87
CA HIS A 69 48.49 26.18 -29.04
C HIS A 69 49.91 25.76 -28.63
N ILE A 70 50.54 24.87 -29.40
CA ILE A 70 51.89 24.39 -29.14
C ILE A 70 52.72 24.52 -30.41
N ALA A 71 53.88 25.15 -30.32
CA ALA A 71 54.90 25.10 -31.36
C ALA A 71 56.07 24.21 -30.91
N PHE A 72 56.33 23.14 -31.66
CA PHE A 72 57.48 22.25 -31.48
C PHE A 72 58.56 22.64 -32.47
N THR A 73 59.67 23.19 -31.98
CA THR A 73 60.82 23.60 -32.81
C THR A 73 61.94 22.58 -32.67
N PHE A 74 62.20 21.85 -33.75
CA PHE A 74 63.24 20.84 -33.87
C PHE A 74 64.55 21.51 -34.28
N ILE A 75 65.60 21.33 -33.48
CA ILE A 75 66.92 21.93 -33.69
C ILE A 75 67.98 20.83 -33.66
N GLY A 76 68.75 20.72 -34.74
CA GLY A 76 69.94 19.89 -34.85
C GLY A 76 71.13 20.73 -35.30
N ALA A 77 72.31 20.51 -34.71
CA ALA A 77 73.51 21.24 -35.11
C ALA A 77 73.87 20.91 -36.57
N GLY A 78 73.93 21.92 -37.44
CA GLY A 78 74.15 21.73 -38.87
C GLY A 78 72.92 21.31 -39.67
N ALA A 79 71.73 21.29 -39.05
CA ALA A 79 70.46 21.09 -39.74
C ALA A 79 69.70 22.42 -39.90
N VAL A 80 68.79 22.48 -40.88
CA VAL A 80 67.80 23.56 -40.97
C VAL A 80 66.72 23.33 -39.90
N PRO A 81 66.47 24.27 -38.96
CA PRO A 81 65.42 24.10 -37.96
C PRO A 81 64.03 23.98 -38.56
N ALA A 82 63.18 23.16 -37.96
CA ALA A 82 61.79 22.98 -38.38
C ALA A 82 60.83 23.21 -37.21
N THR A 83 59.80 24.03 -37.41
CA THR A 83 58.75 24.26 -36.41
C THR A 83 57.42 23.66 -36.86
N VAL A 84 56.85 22.80 -36.02
CA VAL A 84 55.51 22.22 -36.22
C VAL A 84 54.56 22.82 -35.19
N GLN A 85 53.52 23.50 -35.67
CA GLN A 85 52.51 24.14 -34.82
C GLN A 85 51.24 23.29 -34.78
N VAL A 86 50.71 23.09 -33.57
CA VAL A 86 49.55 22.24 -33.34
C VAL A 86 48.61 22.94 -32.36
N TYR A 87 47.35 23.09 -32.74
CA TYR A 87 46.28 23.38 -31.79
C TYR A 87 45.85 22.09 -31.11
N THR A 88 45.78 22.10 -29.78
CA THR A 88 45.25 20.96 -29.04
C THR A 88 43.73 21.05 -29.01
N GLY A 89 43.09 19.90 -29.20
CA GLY A 89 41.66 19.74 -28.95
C GLY A 89 41.49 18.95 -27.68
N PHE A 90 40.51 19.30 -26.84
CA PHE A 90 40.04 18.32 -25.87
C PHE A 90 39.65 17.05 -26.63
N PRO A 91 39.89 15.84 -26.08
CA PRO A 91 39.18 14.67 -26.55
C PRO A 91 37.70 15.06 -26.49
N GLN A 92 37.07 15.25 -27.66
CA GLN A 92 35.62 15.28 -27.68
C GLN A 92 35.23 13.97 -27.01
N SER A 93 34.38 14.06 -25.99
CA SER A 93 33.97 12.99 -25.08
C SER A 93 33.26 11.81 -25.77
N GLY A 94 33.54 11.59 -27.05
CA GLY A 94 33.15 10.44 -27.85
C GLY A 94 34.00 9.20 -27.69
N ASP A 95 35.19 9.29 -27.11
CA ASP A 95 35.92 8.05 -26.73
C ASP A 95 35.43 7.52 -25.36
N ASN A 96 34.55 8.25 -24.66
CA ASN A 96 33.86 7.81 -23.45
C ASN A 96 32.37 7.49 -23.73
N TYR A 97 32.08 7.07 -24.97
CA TYR A 97 30.77 6.61 -25.43
C TYR A 97 30.39 5.21 -24.93
N THR A 98 31.00 4.66 -23.88
CA THR A 98 30.43 3.46 -23.25
C THR A 98 28.97 3.68 -22.81
N ARG A 99 28.54 4.94 -22.66
CA ARG A 99 27.12 5.31 -22.46
C ARG A 99 26.42 5.98 -23.66
N LEU A 100 27.12 6.33 -24.74
CA LEU A 100 26.54 7.03 -25.92
C LEU A 100 26.78 6.30 -27.26
N GLY A 101 27.44 5.14 -27.25
CA GLY A 101 27.77 4.32 -28.41
C GLY A 101 26.88 3.08 -28.54
N ALA A 102 25.88 2.94 -27.69
CA ALA A 102 24.76 2.06 -28.02
C ALA A 102 23.98 2.74 -29.17
N PRO A 103 23.60 2.01 -30.24
CA PRO A 103 22.98 2.59 -31.44
C PRO A 103 21.91 3.60 -31.06
N VAL A 104 21.85 4.75 -31.74
CA VAL A 104 20.86 5.82 -31.52
C VAL A 104 19.49 5.22 -31.16
N GLY A 105 19.13 5.33 -29.88
CA GLY A 105 17.97 4.65 -29.30
C GLY A 105 18.28 3.80 -28.07
N ALA A 106 19.47 3.22 -27.91
CA ALA A 106 19.79 2.34 -26.79
C ALA A 106 20.26 3.06 -25.51
N SER A 107 20.90 4.23 -25.63
CA SER A 107 21.21 5.08 -24.45
C SER A 107 19.94 5.75 -23.91
N ILE A 108 19.09 6.24 -24.81
CA ILE A 108 17.76 6.77 -24.48
C ILE A 108 16.85 5.64 -23.97
N ALA A 109 16.90 4.44 -24.56
CA ALA A 109 16.11 3.30 -24.07
C ALA A 109 16.61 2.78 -22.72
N ALA A 110 17.90 2.86 -22.41
CA ALA A 110 18.42 2.49 -21.10
C ALA A 110 18.00 3.53 -20.04
N ASP A 111 18.09 4.83 -20.34
CA ASP A 111 17.63 5.88 -19.43
C ASP A 111 16.09 5.82 -19.27
N LEU A 112 15.33 5.57 -20.36
CA LEU A 112 13.89 5.36 -20.33
C LEU A 112 13.51 4.07 -19.59
N GLY A 113 14.29 3.00 -19.72
CA GLY A 113 14.15 1.77 -18.94
C GLY A 113 14.39 2.03 -17.46
N THR A 114 15.41 2.83 -17.11
CA THR A 114 15.67 3.22 -15.71
C THR A 114 14.55 4.11 -15.15
N ILE A 115 13.97 4.99 -15.96
CA ILE A 115 12.78 5.77 -15.58
C ILE A 115 11.58 4.83 -15.40
N THR A 116 11.41 3.84 -16.28
CA THR A 116 10.36 2.82 -16.19
C THR A 116 10.55 1.94 -14.95
N ASP A 117 11.78 1.66 -14.52
CA ASP A 117 12.06 0.87 -13.31
C ASP A 117 11.94 1.71 -12.02
N LYS A 118 12.23 3.01 -12.09
CA LYS A 118 12.01 3.97 -10.98
C LYS A 118 10.54 4.37 -10.82
N PHE A 119 9.79 4.30 -11.92
CA PHE A 119 8.35 4.48 -11.98
C PHE A 119 7.74 3.21 -12.60
N PRO A 120 7.84 2.05 -11.90
CA PRO A 120 7.29 0.80 -12.42
C PRO A 120 5.83 1.07 -12.75
N VAL A 121 5.48 0.92 -14.03
CA VAL A 121 4.13 1.16 -14.59
C VAL A 121 3.08 0.21 -13.99
N ASN A 122 3.46 -0.55 -12.96
CA ASN A 122 2.86 -1.82 -12.58
C ASN A 122 2.86 -2.10 -11.08
N SER A 123 3.23 -1.18 -10.18
CA SER A 123 3.02 -1.52 -8.75
C SER A 123 2.59 -0.44 -7.76
N GLU A 124 2.96 0.84 -7.81
CA GLU A 124 2.51 1.77 -6.74
C GLU A 124 2.26 3.22 -7.15
N LEU A 125 2.42 3.59 -8.43
CA LEU A 125 2.08 4.93 -8.91
C LEU A 125 1.01 4.85 -10.00
N HIS A 126 -0.24 5.00 -9.57
CA HIS A 126 -1.39 5.18 -10.46
C HIS A 126 -1.08 6.24 -11.49
N ALA A 127 -1.27 5.86 -12.75
CA ALA A 127 -0.97 6.68 -13.91
C ALA A 127 -1.48 8.12 -13.69
N ILE A 128 -0.55 9.07 -13.67
CA ILE A 128 -0.87 10.46 -13.96
C ILE A 128 -1.52 10.45 -15.35
N ASP A 129 -2.75 10.95 -15.48
CA ASP A 129 -3.43 10.99 -16.76
C ASP A 129 -2.71 11.95 -17.75
N ALA A 130 -3.11 11.94 -19.02
CA ALA A 130 -2.49 12.77 -20.06
C ALA A 130 -2.53 14.28 -19.76
N GLU A 131 -3.36 14.69 -18.80
CA GLU A 131 -3.50 16.06 -18.33
C GLU A 131 -2.78 16.35 -16.99
N GLY A 132 -1.97 15.42 -16.47
CA GLY A 132 -1.16 15.65 -15.28
C GLY A 132 -1.89 15.40 -13.95
N ARG A 133 -3.06 14.75 -13.94
CA ARG A 133 -3.82 14.48 -12.72
C ARG A 133 -3.54 13.07 -12.20
N VAL A 134 -3.31 12.95 -10.90
CA VAL A 134 -3.13 11.66 -10.21
C VAL A 134 -4.47 10.93 -10.18
N ARG A 135 -4.56 9.75 -10.80
CA ARG A 135 -5.70 8.85 -10.58
C ARG A 135 -5.56 8.21 -9.20
N ILE A 136 -6.60 8.28 -8.39
CA ILE A 136 -6.61 7.76 -7.01
C ILE A 136 -7.27 6.38 -7.08
N ASP A 137 -6.55 5.36 -7.55
CA ASP A 137 -7.14 4.05 -7.86
C ASP A 137 -6.69 2.99 -6.83
N ASP A 138 -7.39 2.82 -5.69
CA ASP A 138 -7.54 1.55 -4.90
C ASP A 138 -7.87 1.84 -3.44
N ALA A 139 -7.18 2.80 -2.83
CA ALA A 139 -7.49 3.24 -1.46
C ALA A 139 -8.89 3.89 -1.38
N SER A 140 -9.32 4.55 -2.46
CA SER A 140 -10.66 5.11 -2.61
C SER A 140 -11.71 4.02 -2.81
N ALA A 141 -11.45 2.99 -3.62
CA ALA A 141 -12.39 1.89 -3.88
C ALA A 141 -12.62 1.04 -2.63
N THR A 142 -11.56 0.76 -1.87
CA THR A 142 -11.66 0.03 -0.59
C THR A 142 -12.43 0.84 0.45
N LEU A 143 -12.16 2.15 0.54
CA LEU A 143 -12.87 3.03 1.47
C LEU A 143 -14.33 3.25 1.05
N VAL A 144 -14.60 3.34 -0.25
CA VAL A 144 -15.97 3.40 -0.80
C VAL A 144 -16.71 2.10 -0.50
N GLN A 145 -16.08 0.94 -0.70
CA GLN A 145 -16.68 -0.34 -0.38
C GLN A 145 -16.96 -0.47 1.13
N GLN A 146 -16.03 -0.04 1.99
CA GLN A 146 -16.22 -0.01 3.43
C GLN A 146 -17.42 0.86 3.83
N PHE A 147 -17.54 2.07 3.24
CA PHE A 147 -18.71 2.93 3.49
C PHE A 147 -20.01 2.31 2.98
N MET A 148 -20.00 1.60 1.85
CA MET A 148 -21.18 0.91 1.33
C MET A 148 -21.58 -0.29 2.20
N ASP A 149 -20.63 -1.03 2.75
CA ASP A 149 -20.89 -2.14 3.66
C ASP A 149 -21.45 -1.62 4.99
N GLU A 150 -20.87 -0.54 5.54
CA GLU A 150 -21.38 0.13 6.74
C GLU A 150 -22.80 0.67 6.54
N ASP A 151 -23.08 1.32 5.40
CA ASP A 151 -24.41 1.83 5.06
C ASP A 151 -25.45 0.69 4.94
N SER A 152 -25.08 -0.44 4.34
CA SER A 152 -25.92 -1.63 4.23
C SER A 152 -26.28 -2.23 5.61
N VAL A 153 -25.30 -2.30 6.53
CA VAL A 153 -25.52 -2.75 7.91
C VAL A 153 -26.43 -1.78 8.65
N ILE A 154 -26.22 -0.47 8.50
CA ILE A 154 -27.06 0.57 9.11
C ILE A 154 -28.49 0.45 8.58
N LYS A 155 -28.67 0.31 7.27
CA LYS A 155 -29.99 0.14 6.64
C LYS A 155 -30.72 -1.08 7.19
N THR A 156 -30.05 -2.22 7.31
CA THR A 156 -30.64 -3.44 7.88
C THR A 156 -31.10 -3.23 9.33
N LYS A 157 -30.32 -2.50 10.14
CA LYS A 157 -30.69 -2.17 11.53
C LYS A 157 -31.90 -1.23 11.58
N ILE A 158 -31.95 -0.22 10.71
CA ILE A 158 -33.07 0.72 10.62
C ILE A 158 -34.35 -0.01 10.18
N ASP A 159 -34.28 -0.86 9.16
CA ASP A 159 -35.43 -1.63 8.67
C ASP A 159 -35.96 -2.61 9.76
N SER A 160 -35.07 -3.18 10.58
CA SER A 160 -35.45 -3.99 11.76
C SER A 160 -36.16 -3.15 12.84
N ILE A 161 -35.68 -1.94 13.11
CA ILE A 161 -36.34 -1.02 14.03
C ILE A 161 -37.71 -0.63 13.49
N ASP A 162 -37.85 -0.25 12.22
CA ASP A 162 -39.13 0.19 11.65
C ASP A 162 -40.20 -0.91 11.69
N THR A 163 -39.79 -2.15 11.37
CA THR A 163 -40.65 -3.33 11.47
C THR A 163 -41.16 -3.56 12.89
N ARG A 164 -40.31 -3.35 13.90
CA ARG A 164 -40.69 -3.50 15.32
C ARG A 164 -41.46 -2.28 15.86
N THR A 165 -41.16 -1.09 15.38
CA THR A 165 -41.51 0.18 16.05
C THR A 165 -42.66 0.94 15.40
N VAL A 166 -43.12 0.57 14.19
CA VAL A 166 -44.20 1.30 13.50
C VAL A 166 -45.34 0.40 13.03
N ASN A 167 -45.03 -0.76 12.42
CA ASN A 167 -46.08 -1.63 11.86
C ASN A 167 -46.63 -2.68 12.84
N ALA A 168 -46.00 -2.87 14.00
CA ALA A 168 -46.37 -3.92 14.95
C ALA A 168 -46.85 -3.40 16.32
N LEU A 169 -47.12 -2.09 16.47
CA LEU A 169 -47.49 -1.54 17.79
C LEU A 169 -48.77 -2.19 18.30
N VAL A 170 -48.68 -2.74 19.52
CA VAL A 170 -49.82 -3.19 20.28
C VAL A 170 -50.13 -2.10 21.30
N ASN A 171 -51.30 -1.46 21.17
CA ASN A 171 -51.76 -0.39 22.06
C ASN A 171 -50.75 0.78 22.22
N GLY A 172 -50.09 1.19 21.13
CA GLY A 172 -49.17 2.32 21.15
C GLY A 172 -47.77 2.00 21.69
N ARG A 173 -47.43 0.72 21.85
CA ARG A 173 -46.11 0.26 22.32
C ARG A 173 -45.51 -0.76 21.34
N VAL A 174 -44.19 -0.72 21.22
CA VAL A 174 -43.40 -1.75 20.51
C VAL A 174 -43.68 -3.10 21.17
N PRO A 175 -44.15 -4.11 20.43
CA PRO A 175 -44.35 -5.44 21.00
C PRO A 175 -43.01 -6.02 21.42
N ALA A 176 -42.98 -6.72 22.56
CA ALA A 176 -41.81 -7.51 22.91
C ALA A 176 -41.63 -8.59 21.82
N ASP A 177 -40.40 -8.73 21.32
CA ASP A 177 -40.04 -9.89 20.50
C ASP A 177 -40.04 -11.11 21.41
N THR A 178 -41.20 -11.75 21.50
CA THR A 178 -41.40 -12.85 22.43
C THR A 178 -40.50 -14.03 22.06
N GLU A 179 -40.23 -14.28 20.77
CA GLU A 179 -39.38 -15.38 20.30
C GLU A 179 -37.92 -15.25 20.78
N ALA A 180 -37.40 -14.03 20.87
CA ALA A 180 -36.06 -13.76 21.41
C ALA A 180 -35.90 -14.01 22.93
N ILE A 181 -36.99 -14.27 23.65
CA ILE A 181 -36.98 -14.44 25.12
C ILE A 181 -36.78 -15.91 25.54
N ASP A 182 -37.05 -16.89 24.67
CA ASP A 182 -36.93 -18.30 25.02
C ASP A 182 -35.51 -18.70 25.41
N GLY A 183 -35.30 -19.09 26.67
CA GLY A 183 -34.01 -19.55 27.17
C GLY A 183 -32.95 -18.46 27.28
N ASN A 184 -33.31 -17.17 27.08
CA ASN A 184 -32.40 -16.05 27.27
C ASN A 184 -32.64 -15.39 28.63
N ALA A 185 -31.74 -15.64 29.58
CA ALA A 185 -31.84 -15.16 30.95
C ALA A 185 -31.98 -13.63 31.07
N SER A 186 -31.24 -12.85 30.26
CA SER A 186 -31.32 -11.39 30.28
C SER A 186 -32.65 -10.89 29.73
N ALA A 187 -33.14 -11.49 28.65
CA ALA A 187 -34.42 -11.13 28.06
C ALA A 187 -35.60 -11.51 28.99
N ALA A 188 -35.54 -12.67 29.64
CA ALA A 188 -36.53 -13.12 30.61
C ALA A 188 -36.57 -12.22 31.87
N THR A 189 -35.40 -11.77 32.34
CA THR A 189 -35.29 -10.81 33.45
C THR A 189 -35.89 -9.46 33.07
N ASN A 190 -35.50 -8.90 31.92
CA ASN A 190 -36.02 -7.62 31.45
C ASN A 190 -37.54 -7.66 31.24
N LEU A 191 -38.09 -8.77 30.74
CA LEU A 191 -39.55 -8.93 30.60
C LEU A 191 -40.25 -8.91 31.96
N LYS A 192 -39.70 -9.58 32.99
CA LYS A 192 -40.24 -9.57 34.36
C LYS A 192 -40.20 -8.16 34.98
N GLU A 193 -39.09 -7.44 34.80
CA GLU A 193 -38.86 -6.14 35.44
C GLU A 193 -39.60 -4.99 34.75
N HIS A 194 -39.83 -5.08 33.44
CA HIS A 194 -40.43 -4.01 32.63
C HIS A 194 -41.84 -4.34 32.10
N ALA A 195 -42.41 -5.48 32.47
CA ALA A 195 -43.82 -5.76 32.22
C ALA A 195 -44.71 -4.72 32.91
N LEU A 196 -45.80 -4.33 32.25
CA LEU A 196 -46.79 -3.40 32.81
C LEU A 196 -47.39 -3.94 34.12
N ARG A 197 -47.50 -5.27 34.23
CA ARG A 197 -47.94 -5.97 35.43
C ARG A 197 -47.27 -7.33 35.51
N ALA A 198 -46.62 -7.61 36.62
CA ALA A 198 -45.96 -8.88 36.91
C ALA A 198 -46.61 -9.50 38.15
N VAL A 199 -47.21 -10.68 38.01
CA VAL A 199 -47.96 -11.34 39.09
C VAL A 199 -47.37 -12.74 39.36
N PRO A 200 -46.96 -13.07 40.61
CA PRO A 200 -46.46 -14.41 40.93
C PRO A 200 -47.52 -15.50 40.67
N VAL A 201 -47.08 -16.64 40.14
CA VAL A 201 -47.93 -17.81 39.87
C VAL A 201 -47.26 -19.06 40.44
N THR A 202 -48.07 -19.89 41.11
CA THR A 202 -47.71 -21.26 41.47
C THR A 202 -48.63 -22.25 40.78
N PHE A 203 -48.19 -23.50 40.67
CA PHE A 203 -48.88 -24.53 39.90
C PHE A 203 -49.28 -25.72 40.78
N ALA A 204 -50.30 -26.45 40.34
CA ALA A 204 -50.76 -27.71 40.93
C ALA A 204 -50.23 -28.90 40.09
N ALA A 205 -50.31 -30.12 40.63
CA ALA A 205 -49.94 -31.31 39.89
C ALA A 205 -50.84 -31.51 38.65
N GLY A 206 -50.31 -32.23 37.66
CA GLY A 206 -51.05 -32.63 36.46
C GLY A 206 -50.88 -31.72 35.25
N GLY A 207 -50.02 -30.69 35.32
CA GLY A 207 -49.57 -29.99 34.12
C GLY A 207 -48.63 -30.85 33.26
N THR A 208 -48.48 -30.45 32.01
CA THR A 208 -47.66 -31.13 31.00
C THR A 208 -46.71 -30.11 30.35
N THR A 209 -46.06 -30.46 29.24
CA THR A 209 -45.26 -29.50 28.45
C THR A 209 -46.12 -28.46 27.72
N THR A 210 -47.43 -28.73 27.56
CA THR A 210 -48.36 -27.85 26.82
C THR A 210 -49.56 -27.41 27.66
N THR A 211 -49.60 -27.81 28.94
CA THR A 211 -50.66 -27.42 29.88
C THR A 211 -50.07 -27.03 31.23
N ALA A 212 -50.63 -26.00 31.86
CA ALA A 212 -50.26 -25.58 33.19
C ALA A 212 -51.51 -25.48 34.08
N VAL A 213 -51.53 -26.22 35.19
CA VAL A 213 -52.64 -26.16 36.15
C VAL A 213 -52.29 -25.10 37.20
N LEU A 214 -53.02 -23.98 37.21
CA LEU A 214 -52.72 -22.86 38.09
C LEU A 214 -53.22 -23.16 39.51
N ALA A 215 -52.34 -23.01 40.51
CA ALA A 215 -52.69 -23.18 41.92
C ALA A 215 -53.00 -21.83 42.58
N THR A 216 -52.13 -20.83 42.41
CA THR A 216 -52.38 -19.46 42.86
C THR A 216 -51.88 -18.45 41.83
N VAL A 217 -52.56 -17.31 41.73
CA VAL A 217 -52.16 -16.15 40.93
C VAL A 217 -52.22 -14.91 41.83
N GLY A 218 -51.07 -14.30 42.09
CA GLY A 218 -50.95 -13.15 42.99
C GLY A 218 -51.25 -13.48 44.45
N GLY A 219 -51.07 -14.76 44.84
CA GLY A 219 -51.38 -15.27 46.17
C GLY A 219 -52.85 -15.62 46.42
N GLY A 220 -53.73 -15.39 45.44
CA GLY A 220 -55.14 -15.79 45.47
C GLY A 220 -55.45 -16.97 44.56
N ALA A 221 -56.66 -17.54 44.69
CA ALA A 221 -57.14 -18.56 43.77
C ALA A 221 -57.22 -18.03 42.33
N PRO A 222 -56.94 -18.85 41.30
CA PRO A 222 -57.10 -18.45 39.90
C PRO A 222 -58.52 -17.96 39.60
N ASN A 223 -58.65 -16.94 38.76
CA ASN A 223 -59.95 -16.31 38.51
C ASN A 223 -60.84 -17.17 37.59
N GLY A 224 -62.08 -17.45 38.03
CA GLY A 224 -63.08 -18.22 37.28
C GLY A 224 -63.72 -17.52 36.07
N ALA A 225 -63.38 -16.25 35.76
CA ALA A 225 -63.87 -15.50 34.59
C ALA A 225 -63.02 -15.73 33.32
N SER A 226 -62.68 -16.99 33.08
CA SER A 226 -61.34 -17.48 32.78
C SER A 226 -60.63 -17.07 31.48
N ASN A 227 -61.28 -16.95 30.32
CA ASN A 227 -60.49 -16.78 29.08
C ASN A 227 -60.07 -15.32 28.78
N VAL A 228 -60.71 -14.32 29.38
CA VAL A 228 -60.48 -12.91 29.01
C VAL A 228 -59.24 -12.32 29.70
N ILE A 229 -58.89 -12.84 30.87
CA ILE A 229 -57.82 -12.26 31.72
C ILE A 229 -56.46 -12.89 31.42
N TYR A 230 -56.43 -14.19 31.13
CA TYR A 230 -55.17 -14.95 31.00
C TYR A 230 -54.76 -15.23 29.56
N LYS A 231 -55.69 -15.17 28.60
CA LYS A 231 -55.37 -15.41 27.19
C LYS A 231 -54.39 -14.35 26.68
N ASN A 232 -53.35 -14.79 25.98
CA ASN A 232 -52.22 -14.02 25.48
C ASN A 232 -51.28 -13.44 26.54
N ALA A 233 -51.50 -13.73 27.83
CA ALA A 233 -50.50 -13.46 28.85
C ALA A 233 -49.34 -14.47 28.75
N ALA A 234 -48.16 -14.07 29.20
CA ALA A 234 -47.00 -14.95 29.21
C ALA A 234 -46.66 -15.38 30.64
N LEU A 235 -46.35 -16.66 30.81
CA LEU A 235 -45.69 -17.19 31.99
C LEU A 235 -44.19 -17.12 31.76
N VAL A 236 -43.44 -16.51 32.67
CA VAL A 236 -41.97 -16.52 32.63
C VAL A 236 -41.46 -17.27 33.84
N PHE A 237 -40.87 -18.44 33.59
CA PHE A 237 -40.47 -19.37 34.65
C PHE A 237 -39.16 -18.94 35.30
N SER A 238 -39.04 -19.20 36.60
CA SER A 238 -37.81 -19.03 37.40
C SER A 238 -37.31 -20.32 38.01
N ALA A 239 -38.17 -21.34 38.07
CA ALA A 239 -37.87 -22.68 38.54
C ALA A 239 -38.90 -23.68 37.97
N PRO A 240 -38.59 -24.98 37.94
CA PRO A 240 -37.30 -25.62 38.21
C PRO A 240 -36.24 -25.30 37.14
N ALA A 241 -35.00 -25.77 37.31
CA ALA A 241 -33.90 -25.50 36.38
C ALA A 241 -34.21 -25.86 34.91
N ALA A 242 -35.03 -26.90 34.70
CA ALA A 242 -35.46 -27.33 33.37
C ALA A 242 -36.43 -26.36 32.66
N LEU A 243 -37.09 -25.49 33.43
CA LEU A 243 -38.00 -24.45 32.92
C LEU A 243 -37.44 -23.04 33.08
N LYS A 244 -36.37 -22.86 33.84
CA LYS A 244 -35.82 -21.54 34.15
C LYS A 244 -35.52 -20.77 32.86
N ASP A 245 -35.92 -19.50 32.84
CA ASP A 245 -35.73 -18.55 31.74
C ASP A 245 -36.49 -18.90 30.44
N GLN A 246 -37.34 -19.94 30.46
CA GLN A 246 -38.32 -20.16 29.41
C GLN A 246 -39.56 -19.30 29.62
N ARG A 247 -40.23 -19.03 28.52
CA ARG A 247 -41.54 -18.39 28.50
C ARG A 247 -42.58 -19.38 27.98
N ALA A 248 -43.83 -19.24 28.42
CA ALA A 248 -44.95 -19.89 27.76
C ALA A 248 -46.12 -18.93 27.58
N LEU A 249 -46.63 -18.81 26.35
CA LEU A 249 -47.81 -18.01 26.05
C LEU A 249 -49.07 -18.82 26.39
N ILE A 250 -49.99 -18.22 27.14
CA ILE A 250 -51.29 -18.83 27.42
C ILE A 250 -52.21 -18.64 26.21
N GLN A 251 -52.51 -19.75 25.53
CA GLN A 251 -53.37 -19.78 24.34
C GLN A 251 -54.86 -19.77 24.70
N SER A 252 -55.20 -20.43 25.81
CA SER A 252 -56.56 -20.51 26.38
C SER A 252 -56.51 -20.92 27.85
N TYR A 253 -57.58 -20.64 28.60
CA TYR A 253 -57.70 -21.03 30.00
C TYR A 253 -59.10 -21.57 30.34
N ASP A 254 -59.15 -22.73 31.00
CA ASP A 254 -60.36 -23.40 31.48
C ASP A 254 -60.59 -23.12 32.98
N ALA A 255 -61.71 -22.47 33.28
CA ALA A 255 -62.14 -22.10 34.63
C ALA A 255 -62.42 -23.29 35.53
N ALA A 256 -62.96 -24.37 34.97
CA ALA A 256 -63.49 -25.47 35.74
C ALA A 256 -62.36 -26.31 36.34
N THR A 257 -61.23 -26.36 35.64
CA THR A 257 -60.06 -27.16 35.97
C THR A 257 -58.84 -26.32 36.33
N ASN A 258 -58.96 -25.00 36.31
CA ASN A 258 -57.86 -24.04 36.42
C ASN A 258 -56.68 -24.35 35.47
N THR A 259 -56.97 -24.89 34.29
CA THR A 259 -55.94 -25.36 33.36
C THR A 259 -55.74 -24.36 32.22
N ALA A 260 -54.52 -23.87 32.06
CA ALA A 260 -54.08 -23.08 30.93
C ALA A 260 -53.48 -23.99 29.85
N THR A 261 -53.89 -23.82 28.59
CA THR A 261 -53.16 -24.34 27.43
C THR A 261 -52.07 -23.36 27.09
N ILE A 262 -50.83 -23.83 27.06
CA ILE A 262 -49.64 -23.00 26.88
C ILE A 262 -48.86 -23.40 25.63
N THR A 263 -47.97 -22.52 25.13
CA THR A 263 -46.94 -22.94 24.18
C THR A 263 -46.02 -23.96 24.83
N GLU A 264 -45.47 -24.88 24.02
CA GLU A 264 -44.64 -25.96 24.51
C GLU A 264 -43.41 -25.46 25.28
N VAL A 265 -43.13 -26.07 26.43
CA VAL A 265 -41.94 -25.85 27.25
C VAL A 265 -41.14 -27.13 27.41
N ALA A 266 -39.86 -27.02 27.79
CA ALA A 266 -38.91 -28.14 27.78
C ALA A 266 -39.21 -29.23 28.83
N ALA A 267 -40.07 -28.97 29.81
CA ALA A 267 -40.44 -29.92 30.86
C ALA A 267 -41.89 -29.73 31.30
N ALA A 268 -42.46 -30.72 32.00
CA ALA A 268 -43.82 -30.59 32.51
C ALA A 268 -43.94 -29.47 33.56
N VAL A 269 -45.00 -28.68 33.49
CA VAL A 269 -45.30 -27.64 34.49
C VAL A 269 -46.02 -28.28 35.68
N ASP A 270 -45.26 -28.69 36.70
CA ASP A 270 -45.77 -29.31 37.92
C ASP A 270 -45.72 -28.38 39.14
N GLU A 271 -46.01 -28.91 40.34
CA GLU A 271 -46.03 -28.16 41.60
C GLU A 271 -44.70 -27.51 41.98
N THR A 272 -43.60 -27.95 41.38
CA THR A 272 -42.26 -27.38 41.60
C THR A 272 -41.98 -26.16 40.72
N ALA A 273 -42.83 -25.92 39.71
CA ALA A 273 -42.70 -24.77 38.84
C ALA A 273 -43.04 -23.46 39.56
N VAL A 274 -42.27 -22.43 39.27
CA VAL A 274 -42.49 -21.07 39.76
C VAL A 274 -42.38 -20.14 38.57
N ALA A 275 -43.40 -19.31 38.37
CA ALA A 275 -43.44 -18.36 37.28
C ALA A 275 -44.00 -17.02 37.71
N VAL A 276 -43.82 -16.03 36.84
CA VAL A 276 -44.52 -14.76 36.90
C VAL A 276 -45.39 -14.66 35.65
N LEU A 277 -46.64 -14.27 35.82
CA LEU A 277 -47.54 -13.90 34.74
C LEU A 277 -47.30 -12.43 34.37
N VAL A 278 -47.01 -12.18 33.11
CA VAL A 278 -46.74 -10.85 32.53
C VAL A 278 -47.62 -10.55 31.32
#